data_AF-A0A2N3WLG7-F1
#
_entry.id   AF-A0A2N3WLG7-F1
#
_cell.length_a   1.000
_cell.length_b   1.000
_cell.length_c   1.000
_cell.angle_alpha   90.00
_cell.angle_beta   90.00
_cell.angle_gamma   90.00
#
_symmetry.space_group_name_H-M   'P 1'
#
loop_
_entity.id
_entity.type
_entity.pdbx_description
1 polymer ?
#
loop_
_entity_poly.entity_id
_entity_poly.type
_entity_poly.pdbx_seq_one_letter_code
_entity_poly.pdbx_strand_id
1 'polypeptide(L)'
;MQPEKQAVPAFDTMLEDPRGALPGPGRWPLPANERAALAWWIASQIVRTVRQRKRLQHLAGDGTGQLALPQSIRSAAGRDEQLRFMGEQLARLSWVIFDRPWGLGFSDLCLWTGDVPVVVLNAQDAQNQLLATAYCDVILPLDPHRFLLLPGHRARKEDPRKRVDHRFKMEGGTGQIVSQMIFDAADSQVFCHRDHDPTPHLRLTGPRLPTPWTGDSHGGPTWIVEYASMNPGWTVERRWLSEHPPPRDSSPAA
;
A
#
# COMPACT_ATOMS: atom_id res chain seq x y z
N MET A 1 10.75 0.89 20.15
CA MET A 1 10.04 1.95 19.41
C MET A 1 8.86 1.28 18.72
N GLN A 2 7.61 1.72 18.98
CA GLN A 2 6.40 1.18 18.32
C GLN A 2 6.02 2.12 17.17
N PRO A 3 6.39 1.82 15.90
CA PRO A 3 6.08 2.67 14.75
C PRO A 3 4.58 2.97 14.63
N GLU A 4 3.75 2.03 15.08
CA GLU A 4 2.29 2.14 15.07
C GLU A 4 1.81 3.36 15.86
N LYS A 5 2.32 3.57 17.09
CA LYS A 5 1.94 4.73 17.92
C LYS A 5 2.48 6.05 17.37
N GLN A 6 3.65 6.02 16.72
CA GLN A 6 4.27 7.21 16.17
C GLN A 6 3.64 7.65 14.84
N ALA A 7 3.00 6.73 14.11
CA ALA A 7 2.30 7.03 12.88
C ALA A 7 0.89 7.61 13.11
N VAL A 8 0.28 7.39 14.29
CA VAL A 8 -1.08 7.90 14.60
C VAL A 8 -1.23 9.40 14.29
N PRO A 9 -0.34 10.31 14.74
CA PRO A 9 -0.47 11.72 14.40
C PRO A 9 -0.40 12.01 12.90
N ALA A 10 0.39 11.23 12.14
CA ALA A 10 0.46 11.37 10.69
C ALA A 10 -0.83 10.92 10.01
N PHE A 11 -1.47 9.85 10.49
CA PHE A 11 -2.80 9.46 10.05
C PHE A 11 -3.82 10.54 10.40
N ASP A 12 -3.85 11.05 11.63
CA ASP A 12 -4.76 12.12 12.04
C ASP A 12 -4.58 13.37 11.16
N THR A 13 -3.35 13.78 10.84
CA THR A 13 -3.09 14.89 9.92
C THR A 13 -3.71 14.68 8.53
N MET A 14 -3.62 13.46 7.99
CA MET A 14 -4.17 13.13 6.66
C MET A 14 -5.69 12.94 6.67
N LEU A 15 -6.25 12.48 7.79
CA LEU A 15 -7.64 12.05 7.91
C LEU A 15 -8.55 13.14 8.49
N GLU A 16 -8.03 14.03 9.33
CA GLU A 16 -8.79 15.07 10.00
C GLU A 16 -8.60 16.44 9.32
N ASP A 17 -9.63 16.92 8.62
CA ASP A 17 -9.86 18.35 8.42
C ASP A 17 -11.33 18.70 8.70
N PRO A 18 -11.62 19.55 9.71
CA PRO A 18 -12.98 19.93 10.03
C PRO A 18 -13.70 20.74 8.93
N ARG A 19 -12.96 21.34 7.99
CA ARG A 19 -13.46 22.28 6.96
C ARG A 19 -13.60 21.67 5.56
N GLY A 20 -13.16 20.44 5.32
CA GLY A 20 -13.22 19.84 3.97
C GLY A 20 -12.61 18.44 3.86
N ALA A 21 -12.61 17.87 2.66
CA ALA A 21 -12.10 16.52 2.40
C ALA A 21 -10.55 16.41 2.44
N LEU A 22 -9.86 17.54 2.28
CA LEU A 22 -8.40 17.60 2.22
C LEU A 22 -7.79 17.92 3.58
N PRO A 23 -6.57 17.46 3.87
CA PRO A 23 -5.73 18.10 4.89
C PRO A 23 -5.56 19.58 4.52
N GLY A 24 -5.82 20.48 5.47
CA GLY A 24 -5.75 21.93 5.24
C GLY A 24 -4.43 22.39 4.58
N PRO A 25 -4.36 23.60 4.03
CA PRO A 25 -3.25 24.07 3.19
C PRO A 25 -1.85 24.07 3.85
N GLY A 26 -1.74 23.78 5.15
CA GLY A 26 -0.46 23.54 5.86
C GLY A 26 -0.21 22.10 6.33
N ARG A 27 -1.09 21.14 5.98
CA ARG A 27 -1.03 19.73 6.42
C ARG A 27 -0.58 18.76 5.33
N TRP A 28 -0.59 19.18 4.07
CA TRP A 28 -0.11 18.40 2.94
C TRP A 28 0.73 19.25 1.99
N PRO A 29 1.96 18.86 1.62
CA PRO A 29 2.68 17.63 2.00
C PRO A 29 2.85 17.41 3.50
N LEU A 30 3.00 16.15 3.93
CA LEU A 30 3.22 15.85 5.34
C LEU A 30 4.53 16.50 5.84
N PRO A 31 4.54 17.06 7.06
CA PRO A 31 5.76 17.46 7.74
C PRO A 31 6.77 16.30 7.81
N ALA A 32 8.07 16.61 7.77
CA ALA A 32 9.12 15.60 7.69
C ALA A 32 9.09 14.57 8.84
N ASN A 33 8.75 15.00 10.07
CA ASN A 33 8.62 14.11 11.23
C ASN A 33 7.45 13.12 11.06
N GLU A 34 6.30 13.58 10.58
CA GLU A 34 5.11 12.75 10.35
C GLU A 34 5.33 11.80 9.17
N ARG A 35 5.92 12.32 8.07
CA ARG A 35 6.33 11.52 6.92
C ARG A 35 7.30 10.42 7.33
N ALA A 36 8.30 10.73 8.14
CA ALA A 36 9.26 9.74 8.63
C ALA A 36 8.55 8.64 9.43
N ALA A 37 7.72 9.02 10.40
CA ALA A 37 6.98 8.05 11.20
C ALA A 37 6.10 7.12 10.35
N LEU A 38 5.37 7.68 9.39
CA LEU A 38 4.52 6.91 8.49
C LEU A 38 5.35 6.08 7.49
N ALA A 39 6.49 6.57 7.01
CA ALA A 39 7.39 5.78 6.15
C ALA A 39 7.93 4.54 6.88
N TRP A 40 8.28 4.67 8.17
CA TRP A 40 8.66 3.53 9.03
C TRP A 40 7.50 2.54 9.21
N TRP A 41 6.27 3.04 9.35
CA TRP A 41 5.09 2.20 9.43
C TRP A 41 4.82 1.46 8.11
N ILE A 42 4.84 2.14 6.97
CA ILE A 42 4.66 1.52 5.64
C ILE A 42 5.72 0.44 5.42
N ALA A 43 6.99 0.75 5.71
CA ALA A 43 8.09 -0.22 5.61
C ALA A 43 7.84 -1.46 6.49
N SER A 44 7.26 -1.28 7.68
CA SER A 44 6.98 -2.38 8.60
C SER A 44 5.84 -3.24 8.07
N GLN A 45 4.81 -2.63 7.47
CA GLN A 45 3.74 -3.36 6.80
C GLN A 45 4.24 -4.12 5.58
N ILE A 46 5.23 -3.63 4.84
CA ILE A 46 5.79 -4.36 3.69
C ILE A 46 6.54 -5.62 4.13
N VAL A 47 7.18 -5.64 5.31
CA VAL A 47 8.05 -6.76 5.72
C VAL A 47 7.47 -7.69 6.77
N ARG A 48 6.41 -7.29 7.49
CA ARG A 48 5.92 -8.03 8.68
C ARG A 48 4.59 -8.75 8.49
N THR A 49 3.98 -8.73 7.31
CA THR A 49 2.70 -9.43 7.09
C THR A 49 2.84 -10.94 7.19
N VAL A 50 1.70 -11.60 7.44
CA VAL A 50 1.61 -13.08 7.42
C VAL A 50 2.04 -13.62 6.05
N ARG A 51 1.60 -12.98 4.96
CA ARG A 51 1.99 -13.32 3.59
C ARG A 51 3.52 -13.35 3.42
N GLN A 52 4.20 -12.28 3.85
CA GLN A 52 5.66 -12.20 3.73
C GLN A 52 6.38 -13.23 4.60
N ARG A 53 5.85 -13.53 5.79
CA ARG A 53 6.40 -14.59 6.64
C ARG A 53 6.33 -15.95 5.96
N LYS A 54 5.16 -16.32 5.43
CA LYS A 54 4.95 -17.61 4.71
C LYS A 54 5.86 -17.70 3.48
N ARG A 55 5.93 -16.62 2.71
CA ARG A 55 6.84 -16.48 1.55
C ARG A 55 8.30 -16.72 1.93
N LEU A 56 8.81 -16.06 2.96
CA LEU A 56 10.20 -16.22 3.41
C LEU A 56 10.49 -17.64 3.91
N GLN A 57 9.54 -18.24 4.62
CA GLN A 57 9.65 -19.63 5.07
C GLN A 57 9.71 -20.61 3.89
N HIS A 58 8.88 -20.41 2.87
CA HIS A 58 8.88 -21.22 1.66
C HIS A 58 10.19 -21.07 0.87
N LEU A 59 10.68 -19.85 0.66
CA LEU A 59 11.98 -19.62 0.02
C LEU A 59 13.14 -20.26 0.80
N ALA A 60 13.05 -20.33 2.13
CA ALA A 60 14.03 -21.00 2.98
C ALA A 60 13.88 -22.54 3.00
N GLY A 61 12.70 -23.07 2.67
CA GLY A 61 12.40 -24.51 2.62
C GLY A 61 12.68 -25.14 1.26
N ASP A 62 12.53 -24.40 0.16
CA ASP A 62 12.80 -24.85 -1.21
C ASP A 62 14.31 -24.88 -1.53
N GLY A 63 15.12 -24.17 -0.73
CA GLY A 63 16.56 -24.35 -0.72
C GLY A 63 16.92 -25.56 0.13
N THR A 64 17.64 -26.55 -0.43
CA THR A 64 18.45 -27.49 0.37
C THR A 64 19.49 -26.77 1.24
N GLY A 65 19.63 -25.46 1.10
CA GLY A 65 20.16 -24.61 2.13
C GLY A 65 19.03 -23.95 2.92
N GLN A 66 18.97 -24.26 4.23
CA GLN A 66 19.00 -23.16 5.20
C GLN A 66 19.88 -22.07 4.59
N LEU A 67 19.47 -20.80 4.58
CA LEU A 67 20.41 -19.70 4.39
C LEU A 67 21.50 -19.90 5.45
N ALA A 68 22.54 -20.65 5.10
CA ALA A 68 23.53 -21.12 6.03
C ALA A 68 24.37 -19.89 6.26
N LEU A 69 23.97 -19.11 7.26
CA LEU A 69 24.66 -17.91 7.70
C LEU A 69 26.16 -18.24 7.65
N PRO A 70 26.99 -17.48 6.90
CA PRO A 70 28.43 -17.69 6.84
C PRO A 70 28.98 -18.00 8.24
N GLN A 71 29.91 -18.95 8.36
CA GLN A 71 30.32 -19.50 9.66
C GLN A 71 30.85 -18.42 10.64
N SER A 72 31.36 -17.31 10.09
CA SER A 72 31.74 -16.09 10.80
C SER A 72 30.57 -15.32 11.45
N ILE A 73 29.35 -15.49 10.92
CA ILE A 73 28.08 -14.94 11.43
C ILE A 73 27.49 -15.87 12.51
N ARG A 74 27.64 -17.20 12.33
CA ARG A 74 27.22 -18.19 13.34
C ARG A 74 28.05 -18.17 14.63
N SER A 75 29.34 -17.84 14.56
CA SER A 75 30.24 -17.87 15.73
C SER A 75 30.25 -16.59 16.58
N ALA A 76 29.47 -15.57 16.22
CA ALA A 76 29.34 -14.31 16.95
C ALA A 76 27.90 -14.05 17.45
N ALA A 77 27.05 -15.08 17.43
CA ALA A 77 25.64 -15.01 17.76
C ALA A 77 25.39 -14.88 19.28
N GLY A 78 25.44 -13.65 19.76
CA GLY A 78 25.00 -13.26 21.08
C GLY A 78 24.03 -12.08 21.01
N ARG A 79 22.75 -12.37 20.69
CA ARG A 79 21.52 -11.55 20.92
C ARG A 79 20.92 -10.74 19.74
N ASP A 80 20.59 -11.47 18.66
CA ASP A 80 19.45 -11.23 17.75
C ASP A 80 19.73 -10.54 16.38
N GLU A 81 20.43 -11.26 15.51
CA GLU A 81 20.75 -10.83 14.14
C GLU A 81 19.54 -10.74 13.20
N GLN A 82 18.47 -11.47 13.49
CA GLN A 82 17.23 -11.37 12.72
C GLN A 82 16.56 -10.02 12.99
N LEU A 83 16.54 -9.56 14.25
CA LEU A 83 16.09 -8.21 14.60
C LEU A 83 17.00 -7.13 13.97
N ARG A 84 18.32 -7.36 13.93
CA ARG A 84 19.25 -6.44 13.25
C ARG A 84 19.01 -6.38 11.74
N PHE A 85 18.91 -7.53 11.07
CA PHE A 85 18.62 -7.60 9.64
C PHE A 85 17.27 -6.96 9.31
N MET A 86 16.23 -7.26 10.08
CA MET A 86 14.93 -6.60 9.94
C MET A 86 15.06 -5.09 10.21
N GLY A 87 15.84 -4.66 11.19
CA GLY A 87 16.10 -3.25 11.47
C GLY A 87 16.80 -2.52 10.33
N GLU A 88 17.84 -3.12 9.74
CA GLU A 88 18.59 -2.58 8.60
C GLU A 88 17.74 -2.53 7.33
N GLN A 89 17.00 -3.61 7.02
CA GLN A 89 16.09 -3.63 5.88
C GLN A 89 14.95 -2.63 6.07
N LEU A 90 14.40 -2.54 7.28
CA LEU A 90 13.34 -1.59 7.61
C LEU A 90 13.83 -0.15 7.51
N ALA A 91 15.06 0.16 7.95
CA ALA A 91 15.66 1.49 7.81
C ALA A 91 15.88 1.90 6.35
N ARG A 92 16.37 0.96 5.52
CA ARG A 92 16.55 1.22 4.08
C ARG A 92 15.22 1.38 3.36
N LEU A 93 14.25 0.53 3.66
CA LEU A 93 12.90 0.62 3.10
C LEU A 93 12.20 1.91 3.53
N SER A 94 12.27 2.27 4.81
CA SER A 94 11.66 3.50 5.32
C SER A 94 12.29 4.72 4.67
N TRP A 95 13.62 4.74 4.46
CA TRP A 95 14.27 5.79 3.71
C TRP A 95 13.79 5.89 2.25
N VAL A 96 13.70 4.74 1.54
CA VAL A 96 13.17 4.71 0.17
C VAL A 96 11.75 5.25 0.12
N ILE A 97 10.88 4.84 1.06
CA ILE A 97 9.50 5.31 1.13
C ILE A 97 9.44 6.81 1.45
N PHE A 98 10.28 7.27 2.37
CA PHE A 98 10.37 8.68 2.78
C PHE A 98 10.78 9.58 1.61
N ASP A 99 11.81 9.21 0.85
CA ASP A 99 12.35 10.05 -0.23
C ASP A 99 11.51 10.05 -1.50
N ARG A 100 10.62 9.07 -1.67
CA ARG A 100 9.69 9.02 -2.80
C ARG A 100 8.64 10.13 -2.70
N PRO A 101 8.15 10.67 -3.83
CA PRO A 101 6.97 11.53 -3.81
C PRO A 101 5.73 10.74 -3.41
N TRP A 102 4.79 11.39 -2.72
CA TRP A 102 3.55 10.78 -2.25
C TRP A 102 2.35 11.44 -2.95
N GLY A 103 1.45 10.63 -3.49
CA GLY A 103 0.16 11.06 -3.98
C GLY A 103 -0.91 10.77 -2.95
N LEU A 104 -1.60 11.81 -2.47
CA LEU A 104 -2.83 11.64 -1.68
C LEU A 104 -4.02 11.52 -2.64
N GLY A 105 -4.54 10.30 -2.73
CA GLY A 105 -5.65 9.91 -3.61
C GLY A 105 -6.99 9.95 -2.90
N PHE A 106 -8.02 10.32 -3.66
CA PHE A 106 -9.42 10.32 -3.23
C PHE A 106 -10.25 9.45 -4.16
N SER A 107 -11.17 8.67 -3.62
CA SER A 107 -12.05 7.77 -4.36
C SER A 107 -13.51 8.07 -4.00
N ASP A 108 -14.36 8.20 -5.02
CA ASP A 108 -15.82 8.27 -4.82
C ASP A 108 -16.38 6.92 -4.32
N LEU A 109 -15.68 5.82 -4.59
CA LEU A 109 -16.01 4.49 -4.10
C LEU A 109 -15.33 4.17 -2.77
N CYS A 110 -16.05 3.49 -1.92
CA CYS A 110 -15.53 2.95 -0.67
C CYS A 110 -14.36 1.98 -0.95
N LEU A 111 -13.32 2.08 -0.15
CA LEU A 111 -12.10 1.30 -0.27
C LEU A 111 -12.08 0.16 0.74
N TRP A 112 -11.59 -0.99 0.30
CA TRP A 112 -11.17 -2.06 1.19
C TRP A 112 -9.77 -1.81 1.75
N THR A 113 -9.52 -2.36 2.93
CA THR A 113 -8.18 -2.65 3.44
C THR A 113 -8.06 -4.16 3.69
N GLY A 114 -6.90 -4.64 4.12
CA GLY A 114 -6.69 -6.07 4.36
C GLY A 114 -5.59 -6.36 5.37
N ASP A 115 -5.37 -7.64 5.64
CA ASP A 115 -4.24 -8.14 6.44
C ASP A 115 -2.87 -7.90 5.76
N VAL A 116 -2.89 -7.45 4.51
CA VAL A 116 -1.78 -6.88 3.74
C VAL A 116 -2.16 -5.44 3.35
N PRO A 117 -2.02 -4.46 4.26
CA PRO A 117 -2.56 -3.11 4.06
C PRO A 117 -1.72 -2.24 3.11
N VAL A 118 -0.48 -2.65 2.83
CA VAL A 118 0.40 -1.98 1.86
C VAL A 118 0.67 -2.93 0.69
N VAL A 119 0.36 -2.46 -0.52
CA VAL A 119 0.53 -3.21 -1.76
C VAL A 119 1.63 -2.58 -2.61
N VAL A 120 2.67 -3.35 -2.91
CA VAL A 120 3.72 -3.08 -3.89
C VAL A 120 3.28 -3.66 -5.23
N LEU A 121 2.84 -2.81 -6.13
CA LEU A 121 2.16 -3.23 -7.36
C LEU A 121 3.09 -4.06 -8.25
N ASN A 122 2.57 -5.18 -8.78
CA ASN A 122 3.29 -6.15 -9.63
C ASN A 122 4.55 -6.79 -9.01
N ALA A 123 4.86 -6.50 -7.74
CA ALA A 123 6.09 -6.93 -7.10
C ALA A 123 5.92 -7.23 -5.60
N GLN A 124 4.68 -7.49 -5.16
CA GLN A 124 4.33 -7.76 -3.76
C GLN A 124 5.21 -8.84 -3.13
N ASP A 125 5.57 -9.88 -3.89
CA ASP A 125 6.40 -11.00 -3.44
C ASP A 125 7.78 -11.05 -4.10
N ALA A 126 8.27 -9.93 -4.63
CA ALA A 126 9.59 -9.85 -5.25
C ALA A 126 10.71 -10.17 -4.26
N GLN A 127 11.70 -10.97 -4.68
CA GLN A 127 12.87 -11.37 -3.87
C GLN A 127 13.57 -10.16 -3.25
N ASN A 128 13.77 -9.11 -4.04
CA ASN A 128 14.34 -7.85 -3.58
C ASN A 128 13.24 -6.81 -3.31
N GLN A 129 12.66 -6.85 -2.11
CA GLN A 129 11.61 -5.92 -1.68
C GLN A 129 12.07 -4.46 -1.67
N LEU A 130 13.35 -4.20 -1.40
CA LEU A 130 13.91 -2.85 -1.44
C LEU A 130 13.86 -2.29 -2.88
N LEU A 131 14.29 -3.08 -3.85
CA LEU A 131 14.24 -2.69 -5.26
C LEU A 131 12.80 -2.56 -5.76
N ALA A 132 11.94 -3.52 -5.44
CA ALA A 132 10.51 -3.46 -5.78
C ALA A 132 9.86 -2.18 -5.25
N THR A 133 10.07 -1.87 -3.97
CA THR A 133 9.55 -0.67 -3.31
C THR A 133 10.15 0.62 -3.88
N ALA A 134 11.35 0.60 -4.46
CA ALA A 134 11.94 1.79 -5.08
C ALA A 134 11.36 2.09 -6.48
N TYR A 135 10.94 1.06 -7.21
CA TYR A 135 10.58 1.18 -8.64
C TYR A 135 9.09 1.00 -8.94
N CYS A 136 8.37 0.17 -8.18
CA CYS A 136 6.94 -0.06 -8.37
C CYS A 136 6.07 0.95 -7.63
N ASP A 137 4.83 1.10 -8.08
CA ASP A 137 3.81 1.82 -7.33
C ASP A 137 3.56 1.14 -5.97
N VAL A 138 3.39 1.95 -4.93
CA VAL A 138 3.03 1.46 -3.59
C VAL A 138 1.72 2.11 -3.18
N ILE A 139 0.73 1.31 -2.81
CA ILE A 139 -0.63 1.75 -2.49
C ILE A 139 -0.96 1.39 -1.05
N LEU A 140 -1.61 2.32 -0.35
CA LEU A 140 -2.06 2.16 1.03
C LEU A 140 -3.43 2.85 1.21
N PRO A 141 -4.54 2.10 1.38
CA PRO A 141 -5.79 2.67 1.86
C PRO A 141 -5.63 3.30 3.25
N LEU A 142 -6.16 4.50 3.45
CA LEU A 142 -6.10 5.22 4.72
C LEU A 142 -7.44 5.19 5.45
N ASP A 143 -8.53 5.41 4.72
CA ASP A 143 -9.92 5.36 5.19
C ASP A 143 -10.81 4.90 4.01
N PRO A 144 -12.15 4.86 4.14
CA PRO A 144 -13.02 4.43 3.06
C PRO A 144 -12.88 5.22 1.74
N HIS A 145 -12.36 6.44 1.74
CA HIS A 145 -12.33 7.30 0.54
C HIS A 145 -10.95 7.87 0.23
N ARG A 146 -9.96 7.67 1.09
CA ARG A 146 -8.61 8.21 0.97
C ARG A 146 -7.58 7.10 0.96
N PHE A 147 -6.55 7.29 0.16
CA PHE A 147 -5.43 6.36 0.06
C PHE A 147 -4.16 7.11 -0.32
N LEU A 148 -3.01 6.54 0.02
CA LEU A 148 -1.72 6.95 -0.49
C LEU A 148 -1.34 6.11 -1.69
N LEU A 149 -0.75 6.78 -2.68
CA LEU A 149 -0.07 6.15 -3.80
C LEU A 149 1.31 6.78 -3.94
N LEU A 150 2.37 6.00 -3.76
CA LEU A 150 3.73 6.41 -4.08
C LEU A 150 4.00 5.97 -5.52
N PRO A 151 4.13 6.91 -6.49
CA PRO A 151 4.23 6.56 -7.90
C PRO A 151 5.57 5.92 -8.23
N GLY A 152 5.54 4.84 -8.99
CA GLY A 152 6.68 4.08 -9.45
C GLY A 152 7.59 4.91 -10.35
N HIS A 153 8.76 4.36 -10.70
CA HIS A 153 9.73 5.04 -11.55
C HIS A 153 9.10 5.45 -12.89
N ARG A 154 8.33 4.57 -13.53
CA ARG A 154 7.71 4.83 -14.84
C ARG A 154 6.76 6.04 -14.78
N ALA A 155 5.80 6.02 -13.86
CA ALA A 155 4.84 7.11 -13.67
C ALA A 155 5.53 8.46 -13.39
N ARG A 156 6.59 8.46 -12.58
CA ARG A 156 7.41 9.66 -12.31
C ARG A 156 8.19 10.14 -13.53
N LYS A 157 8.68 9.22 -14.37
CA LYS A 157 9.39 9.57 -15.60
C LYS A 157 8.45 10.26 -16.58
N GLU A 158 7.24 9.71 -16.74
CA GLU A 158 6.25 10.12 -17.73
C GLU A 158 5.50 11.41 -17.35
N ASP A 159 5.19 11.64 -16.07
CA ASP A 159 4.54 12.89 -15.61
C ASP A 159 5.39 13.61 -14.54
N PRO A 160 5.97 14.79 -14.87
CA PRO A 160 6.73 15.59 -13.92
C PRO A 160 5.96 15.97 -12.65
N ARG A 161 4.63 16.08 -12.69
CA ARG A 161 3.80 16.41 -11.53
C ARG A 161 3.77 15.28 -10.50
N LYS A 162 4.08 14.05 -10.92
CA LYS A 162 4.18 12.88 -10.02
C LYS A 162 5.56 12.75 -9.37
N ARG A 163 6.51 13.64 -9.69
CA ARG A 163 7.86 13.67 -9.09
C ARG A 163 7.92 14.40 -7.76
N VAL A 164 6.84 15.09 -7.41
CA VAL A 164 6.65 15.77 -6.13
C VAL A 164 5.37 15.27 -5.47
N ASP A 165 5.21 15.58 -4.19
CA ASP A 165 3.98 15.29 -3.49
C ASP A 165 2.79 16.01 -4.15
N HIS A 166 1.69 15.28 -4.33
CA HIS A 166 0.54 15.78 -5.08
C HIS A 166 -0.76 15.17 -4.55
N ARG A 167 -1.87 15.66 -5.10
CA ARG A 167 -3.21 15.14 -4.84
C ARG A 167 -3.81 14.67 -6.15
N PHE A 168 -4.73 13.73 -6.08
CA PHE A 168 -5.47 13.26 -7.24
C PHE A 168 -6.81 12.67 -6.84
N LYS A 169 -7.75 12.62 -7.77
CA LYS A 169 -9.04 11.95 -7.59
C LYS A 169 -9.15 10.82 -8.59
N MET A 170 -9.55 9.65 -8.10
CA MET A 170 -10.05 8.55 -8.92
C MET A 170 -11.55 8.72 -9.05
N GLU A 171 -11.98 9.22 -10.20
CA GLU A 171 -13.40 9.45 -10.47
C GLU A 171 -14.13 8.14 -10.78
N GLY A 172 -15.38 8.08 -10.32
CA GLY A 172 -16.33 7.01 -10.65
C GLY A 172 -15.87 5.62 -10.18
N GLY A 173 -16.00 4.64 -11.07
CA GLY A 173 -15.67 3.23 -10.80
C GLY A 173 -14.18 2.93 -10.59
N THR A 174 -13.29 3.90 -10.79
CA THR A 174 -11.85 3.67 -10.81
C THR A 174 -11.31 3.25 -9.43
N GLY A 175 -11.95 3.67 -8.34
CA GLY A 175 -11.62 3.21 -6.98
C GLY A 175 -11.74 1.69 -6.77
N GLN A 176 -12.55 0.98 -7.60
CA GLN A 176 -12.65 -0.49 -7.55
C GLN A 176 -11.30 -1.16 -7.76
N ILE A 177 -10.41 -0.53 -8.53
CA ILE A 177 -9.09 -1.10 -8.83
C ILE A 177 -8.24 -1.21 -7.56
N VAL A 178 -8.36 -0.24 -6.64
CA VAL A 178 -7.62 -0.25 -5.37
C VAL A 178 -8.13 -1.39 -4.49
N SER A 179 -9.45 -1.53 -4.35
CA SER A 179 -10.06 -2.64 -3.60
C SER A 179 -9.73 -4.01 -4.21
N GLN A 180 -9.66 -4.12 -5.54
CA GLN A 180 -9.21 -5.34 -6.21
C GLN A 180 -7.75 -5.67 -5.90
N MET A 181 -6.84 -4.69 -5.97
CA MET A 181 -5.43 -4.88 -5.64
C MET A 181 -5.23 -5.35 -4.20
N ILE A 182 -6.02 -4.79 -3.27
CA ILE A 182 -6.03 -5.20 -1.86
C ILE A 182 -6.54 -6.64 -1.72
N PHE A 183 -7.63 -6.97 -2.40
CA PHE A 183 -8.17 -8.32 -2.43
C PHE A 183 -7.16 -9.34 -2.99
N ASP A 184 -6.47 -9.01 -4.08
CA ASP A 184 -5.48 -9.88 -4.71
C ASP A 184 -4.27 -10.12 -3.80
N ALA A 185 -3.88 -9.11 -3.02
CA ALA A 185 -2.70 -9.16 -2.16
C ALA A 185 -2.94 -9.73 -0.76
N ALA A 186 -4.16 -9.65 -0.23
CA ALA A 186 -4.50 -10.16 1.10
C ALA A 186 -4.08 -11.64 1.27
N ASP A 187 -3.65 -12.03 2.46
CA ASP A 187 -3.38 -13.45 2.75
C ASP A 187 -4.70 -14.20 3.00
N SER A 188 -5.55 -13.61 3.85
CA SER A 188 -6.76 -14.28 4.33
C SER A 188 -7.96 -13.33 4.49
N GLN A 189 -7.71 -12.06 4.84
CA GLN A 189 -8.77 -11.15 5.27
C GLN A 189 -8.74 -9.82 4.53
N VAL A 190 -9.93 -9.38 4.12
CA VAL A 190 -10.23 -8.02 3.67
C VAL A 190 -11.25 -7.41 4.63
N PHE A 191 -11.15 -6.10 4.83
CA PHE A 191 -11.98 -5.36 5.76
C PHE A 191 -12.53 -4.11 5.08
N CYS A 192 -13.75 -3.74 5.47
CA CYS A 192 -14.37 -2.46 5.14
C CYS A 192 -15.11 -1.95 6.36
N HIS A 193 -15.42 -0.64 6.36
CA HIS A 193 -16.31 -0.09 7.36
C HIS A 193 -17.75 -0.57 7.06
N ARG A 194 -18.53 -0.89 8.11
CA ARG A 194 -19.89 -1.44 7.97
C ARG A 194 -20.80 -0.58 7.09
N ASP A 195 -20.70 0.73 7.23
CA ASP A 195 -21.53 1.68 6.49
C ASP A 195 -20.93 2.05 5.12
N HIS A 196 -19.78 1.48 4.77
CA HIS A 196 -19.02 1.75 3.55
C HIS A 196 -18.57 0.44 2.90
N ASP A 197 -19.51 -0.47 2.64
CA ASP A 197 -19.23 -1.73 1.95
C ASP A 197 -19.23 -1.54 0.42
N PRO A 198 -18.07 -1.60 -0.27
CA PRO A 198 -18.02 -1.49 -1.72
C PRO A 198 -18.40 -2.76 -2.46
N THR A 199 -18.65 -3.89 -1.77
CA THR A 199 -18.95 -5.20 -2.38
C THR A 199 -19.96 -5.12 -3.53
N PRO A 200 -21.08 -4.39 -3.43
CA PRO A 200 -22.07 -4.30 -4.51
C PRO A 200 -21.53 -3.70 -5.82
N HIS A 201 -20.41 -2.97 -5.77
CA HIS A 201 -19.81 -2.33 -6.93
C HIS A 201 -18.64 -3.14 -7.51
N LEU A 202 -18.01 -4.00 -6.70
CA LEU A 202 -16.80 -4.72 -7.07
C LEU A 202 -17.08 -5.90 -7.98
N ARG A 203 -16.19 -6.10 -8.95
CA ARG A 203 -16.14 -7.31 -9.79
C ARG A 203 -14.81 -8.01 -9.58
N LEU A 204 -14.77 -8.87 -8.57
CA LEU A 204 -13.61 -9.70 -8.28
C LEU A 204 -13.45 -10.74 -9.37
N THR A 205 -12.54 -10.48 -10.31
CA THR A 205 -12.32 -11.33 -11.49
C THR A 205 -10.84 -11.68 -11.61
N GLY A 206 -10.57 -12.90 -12.09
CA GLY A 206 -9.21 -13.40 -12.27
C GLY A 206 -8.59 -14.05 -11.02
N PRO A 207 -7.38 -14.63 -11.17
CA PRO A 207 -6.65 -15.19 -10.05
C PRO A 207 -6.10 -14.09 -9.14
N ARG A 208 -6.06 -14.36 -7.84
CA ARG A 208 -5.35 -13.52 -6.86
C ARG A 208 -3.83 -13.65 -7.05
N LEU A 209 -3.02 -12.94 -6.26
CA LEU A 209 -1.58 -13.21 -6.24
C LEU A 209 -1.34 -14.65 -5.75
N PRO A 210 -0.54 -15.45 -6.47
CA PRO A 210 -0.32 -16.85 -6.14
C PRO A 210 0.24 -16.97 -4.72
N THR A 211 -0.10 -18.04 -4.01
CA THR A 211 0.53 -18.42 -2.75
C THR A 211 1.36 -19.68 -2.93
N PRO A 212 2.62 -19.61 -3.40
CA PRO A 212 3.44 -20.79 -3.68
C PRO A 212 3.61 -21.75 -2.49
N TRP A 213 3.57 -21.23 -1.26
CA TRP A 213 3.60 -22.03 -0.03
C TRP A 213 2.35 -22.93 0.17
N THR A 214 1.29 -22.75 -0.61
CA THR A 214 0.13 -23.65 -0.68
C THR A 214 0.12 -24.51 -1.95
N GLY A 215 1.15 -24.43 -2.80
CA GLY A 215 1.26 -25.15 -4.05
C GLY A 215 0.77 -24.41 -5.29
N ASP A 216 0.43 -23.12 -5.17
CA ASP A 216 -0.01 -22.32 -6.32
C ASP A 216 1.15 -22.08 -7.30
N SER A 217 0.91 -22.32 -8.59
CA SER A 217 1.91 -22.17 -9.66
C SER A 217 1.44 -21.27 -10.81
N HIS A 218 0.27 -20.63 -10.68
CA HIS A 218 -0.26 -19.73 -11.70
C HIS A 218 0.42 -18.35 -11.65
N GLY A 219 0.31 -17.60 -12.75
CA GLY A 219 0.69 -16.19 -12.77
C GLY A 219 -0.23 -15.35 -11.89
N GLY A 220 0.30 -14.26 -11.33
CA GLY A 220 -0.49 -13.27 -10.59
C GLY A 220 -1.09 -12.21 -11.53
N PRO A 221 -2.08 -11.43 -11.04
CA PRO A 221 -2.61 -10.30 -11.78
C PRO A 221 -1.53 -9.22 -11.96
N THR A 222 -1.62 -8.49 -13.06
CA THR A 222 -0.74 -7.35 -13.35
C THR A 222 -1.57 -6.11 -13.57
N TRP A 223 -1.05 -5.00 -13.06
CA TRP A 223 -1.79 -3.74 -12.95
C TRP A 223 -0.96 -2.59 -13.49
N ILE A 224 -1.62 -1.67 -14.18
CA ILE A 224 -1.07 -0.35 -14.52
C ILE A 224 -2.05 0.67 -13.97
N VAL A 225 -1.55 1.59 -13.13
CA VAL A 225 -2.39 2.64 -12.55
C VAL A 225 -2.06 3.96 -13.21
N GLU A 226 -3.01 4.46 -13.98
CA GLU A 226 -2.95 5.79 -14.57
C GLU A 226 -3.94 6.71 -13.86
N TYR A 227 -3.49 7.91 -13.55
CA TYR A 227 -4.28 8.92 -12.86
C TYR A 227 -3.69 10.31 -13.15
N ALA A 228 -4.53 11.33 -13.10
CA ALA A 228 -4.13 12.72 -13.27
C ALA A 228 -3.90 13.39 -11.91
N SER A 229 -2.78 14.06 -11.73
CA SER A 229 -2.57 14.95 -10.59
C SER A 229 -3.52 16.15 -10.68
N MET A 230 -4.13 16.51 -9.55
CA MET A 230 -4.90 17.75 -9.43
C MET A 230 -4.02 18.96 -9.66
N ASN A 231 -4.63 20.01 -10.21
CA ASN A 231 -3.97 21.30 -10.34
C ASN A 231 -3.71 21.92 -8.96
N PRO A 232 -2.63 22.71 -8.80
CA PRO A 232 -2.39 23.47 -7.58
C PRO A 232 -3.61 24.31 -7.21
N GLY A 233 -3.96 24.33 -5.92
CA GLY A 233 -5.11 25.08 -5.39
C GLY A 233 -6.47 24.39 -5.55
N TRP A 234 -6.57 23.30 -6.33
CA TRP A 234 -7.81 22.54 -6.42
C TRP A 234 -8.01 21.68 -5.16
N THR A 235 -9.28 21.48 -4.82
CA THR A 235 -9.70 20.68 -3.67
C THR A 235 -10.75 19.64 -4.05
N VAL A 236 -10.83 18.61 -3.22
CA VAL A 236 -11.92 17.63 -3.23
C VAL A 236 -13.07 18.19 -2.41
N GLU A 237 -14.28 18.11 -2.93
CA GLU A 237 -15.47 18.53 -2.20
C GLU A 237 -15.80 17.51 -1.10
N ARG A 238 -16.20 17.99 0.08
CA ARG A 238 -16.49 17.12 1.24
C ARG A 238 -17.53 16.04 0.93
N ARG A 239 -18.52 16.38 0.11
CA ARG A 239 -19.60 15.46 -0.27
C ARG A 239 -19.07 14.17 -0.90
N TRP A 240 -17.93 14.21 -1.59
CA TRP A 240 -17.34 13.01 -2.23
C TRP A 240 -16.73 12.00 -1.24
N LEU A 241 -16.63 12.36 0.04
CA LEU A 241 -16.27 11.40 1.11
C LEU A 241 -17.49 10.75 1.78
N SER A 242 -18.70 11.16 1.40
CA SER A 242 -19.95 10.69 2.00
C SER A 242 -20.98 10.23 0.97
N GLU A 243 -20.85 10.69 -0.28
CA GLU A 243 -21.66 10.25 -1.40
C GLU A 243 -21.08 8.96 -1.95
N HIS A 244 -21.93 7.94 -2.00
CA HIS A 244 -21.61 6.67 -2.62
C HIS A 244 -22.27 6.61 -4.00
N PRO A 245 -21.59 6.09 -5.03
CA PRO A 245 -22.26 5.80 -6.29
C PRO A 245 -23.41 4.82 -6.03
N PRO A 246 -24.49 4.89 -6.82
CA PRO A 246 -25.58 3.93 -6.69
C PRO A 246 -25.07 2.50 -6.95
N PRO A 247 -25.62 1.47 -6.27
CA PRO A 247 -25.30 0.07 -6.55
C PRO A 247 -25.45 -0.22 -8.04
N ARG A 248 -24.61 -1.11 -8.58
CA ARG A 248 -24.85 -1.60 -9.95
C ARG A 248 -26.18 -2.36 -9.92
N ASP A 249 -27.12 -1.98 -10.79
CA ASP A 249 -28.33 -2.79 -11.00
C ASP A 249 -27.90 -4.22 -11.30
N SER A 250 -28.33 -5.17 -10.47
CA SER A 250 -28.20 -6.60 -10.76
C SER A 250 -29.20 -6.95 -11.85
N SER A 251 -28.98 -6.48 -13.08
CA SER A 251 -29.63 -7.09 -14.23
C SER A 251 -29.07 -8.51 -14.33
N PRO A 252 -29.91 -9.56 -14.26
CA PRO A 252 -29.46 -10.88 -14.65
C PRO A 252 -29.00 -10.79 -16.11
N ALA A 253 -27.85 -11.40 -16.40
CA ALA A 253 -27.39 -11.56 -17.78
C ALA A 253 -28.55 -12.18 -18.58
N ALA A 254 -29.03 -11.45 -19.58
CA ALA A 254 -29.87 -11.97 -20.64
C ALA A 254 -28.99 -12.59 -21.72
#